data_AF-C5MC54-F1
#
_entry.id   AF-C5MC54-F1
#
_cell.length_a   1.000
_cell.length_b   1.000
_cell.length_c   1.000
_cell.angle_alpha   90.00
_cell.angle_beta   90.00
_cell.angle_gamma   90.00
#
_symmetry.space_group_name_H-M   'P 1'
#
loop_
_entity.id
_entity.type
_entity.pdbx_description
1 polymer ?
#
loop_
_entity_poly.entity_id
_entity_poly.type
_entity_poly.pdbx_seq_one_letter_code
_entity_poly.pdbx_strand_id
1 'polypeptide(L)'
;MKSFYLLLYSTIAVTALVHESLETPAPFLPVNTTYPQCSDVINQPHSQQCKFIKDNNCTSEGLTNYFEFYYCKYSFLHSLAIIPLSIRLLFCFLLVGITASEYLCPNLYTISKFLKLPDTLAGLTLLAFGNSAPDVFGTYHAIKSDSLNLAVSELIGASLFIMTVVVGTIAIVQPFEVPKELFLRDCIMYFIVFSLVVLSLIIGKLLTIICILLVSFYVAYVGANIYSHSKKKARIAKLLRTQRSRGQYSDGTTTSNNE
;
A
#
# COMPACT_ATOMS: atom_id res chain seq x y z
N MET A 1 7.94 -1.18 24.43
CA MET A 1 9.27 -1.42 23.83
C MET A 1 10.00 -2.66 24.36
N LYS A 2 10.10 -2.92 25.68
CA LYS A 2 10.78 -4.13 26.20
C LYS A 2 10.09 -5.46 25.81
N SER A 3 8.75 -5.55 25.85
CA SER A 3 8.01 -6.72 25.30
C SER A 3 8.21 -6.91 23.80
N PHE A 4 8.49 -5.84 23.06
CA PHE A 4 8.71 -5.86 21.62
C PHE A 4 10.06 -6.50 21.25
N TYR A 5 11.11 -6.18 22.00
CA TYR A 5 12.42 -6.80 21.85
C TYR A 5 12.42 -8.28 22.26
N LEU A 6 11.65 -8.64 23.30
CA LEU A 6 11.52 -10.02 23.77
C LEU A 6 10.80 -10.93 22.78
N LEU A 7 9.79 -10.43 22.05
CA LEU A 7 9.10 -11.18 20.99
C LEU A 7 9.97 -11.34 19.73
N LEU A 8 10.77 -10.32 19.39
CA LEU A 8 11.77 -10.42 18.34
C LEU A 8 12.85 -11.46 18.70
N TYR A 9 13.32 -11.45 19.96
CA TYR A 9 14.29 -12.42 20.45
C TYR A 9 13.72 -13.84 20.54
N SER A 10 12.46 -14.00 20.94
CA SER A 10 11.84 -15.32 21.06
C SER A 10 11.60 -15.98 19.70
N THR A 11 11.26 -15.21 18.67
CA THR A 11 11.10 -15.73 17.29
C THR A 11 12.44 -16.10 16.65
N ILE A 12 13.50 -15.32 16.91
CA ILE A 12 14.89 -15.68 16.52
C ILE A 12 15.38 -16.91 17.29
N ALA A 13 15.05 -17.04 18.59
CA ALA A 13 15.44 -18.18 19.41
C ALA A 13 14.72 -19.49 19.04
N VAL A 14 13.40 -19.42 18.74
CA VAL A 14 12.61 -20.58 18.28
C VAL A 14 13.11 -21.07 16.93
N THR A 15 13.61 -20.17 16.08
CA THR A 15 14.24 -20.56 14.82
C THR A 15 15.64 -21.14 15.05
N ALA A 16 16.45 -20.65 15.99
CA ALA A 16 17.74 -21.26 16.31
C ALA A 16 17.62 -22.72 16.81
N LEU A 17 16.55 -23.08 17.53
CA LEU A 17 16.35 -24.42 18.10
C LEU A 17 16.04 -25.53 17.07
N VAL A 18 15.66 -25.18 15.85
CA VAL A 18 15.34 -26.17 14.78
C VAL A 18 16.57 -26.47 13.89
N HIS A 19 17.75 -25.95 14.25
CA HIS A 19 18.97 -26.06 13.43
C HIS A 19 19.57 -27.47 13.36
N GLU A 20 19.05 -28.46 14.09
CA GLU A 20 19.77 -29.72 14.33
C GLU A 20 18.95 -30.96 14.01
N SER A 21 18.72 -31.24 12.72
CA SER A 21 18.55 -32.63 12.25
C SER A 21 18.45 -32.78 10.73
N LEU A 22 19.42 -33.55 10.21
CA LEU A 22 19.33 -34.53 9.11
C LEU A 22 19.41 -34.08 7.63
N GLU A 23 20.62 -34.20 7.05
CA GLU A 23 20.83 -34.37 5.60
C GLU A 23 20.86 -35.86 5.23
N THR A 24 20.13 -36.25 4.17
CA THR A 24 20.39 -37.48 3.41
C THR A 24 20.32 -37.17 1.90
N PRO A 25 21.22 -37.69 1.05
CA PRO A 25 21.24 -37.36 -0.37
C PRO A 25 20.47 -38.40 -1.21
N ALA A 26 19.55 -37.94 -2.05
CA ALA A 26 18.95 -38.74 -3.13
C ALA A 26 19.15 -38.03 -4.49
N PRO A 27 19.13 -38.77 -5.62
CA PRO A 27 19.66 -38.29 -6.91
C PRO A 27 18.75 -37.30 -7.63
N PHE A 28 19.36 -36.36 -8.34
CA PHE A 28 18.73 -35.27 -9.11
C PHE A 28 17.84 -35.75 -10.26
N LEU A 29 16.69 -35.07 -10.42
CA LEU A 29 16.00 -34.99 -11.72
C LEU A 29 16.42 -33.68 -12.41
N PRO A 30 16.90 -33.71 -13.66
CA PRO A 30 17.39 -32.51 -14.33
C PRO A 30 16.24 -31.59 -14.75
N VAL A 31 16.33 -30.31 -14.35
CA VAL A 31 15.52 -29.23 -14.93
C VAL A 31 16.12 -28.87 -16.28
N ASN A 32 15.35 -29.06 -17.35
CA ASN A 32 15.79 -28.73 -18.70
C ASN A 32 15.55 -27.24 -19.02
N THR A 33 16.13 -26.34 -18.21
CA THR A 33 16.15 -24.90 -18.49
C THR A 33 17.58 -24.37 -18.36
N THR A 34 18.00 -23.60 -19.36
CA THR A 34 19.38 -23.14 -19.52
C THR A 34 19.80 -22.07 -18.47
N TYR A 35 18.85 -21.57 -17.68
CA TYR A 35 19.04 -20.71 -16.51
C TYR A 35 17.88 -20.93 -15.52
N PRO A 36 18.08 -21.67 -14.41
CA PRO A 36 17.03 -21.89 -13.42
C PRO A 36 16.74 -20.61 -12.62
N GLN A 37 15.50 -20.16 -12.56
CA GLN A 37 15.10 -19.10 -11.64
C GLN A 37 14.79 -19.71 -10.26
N CYS A 38 15.07 -18.98 -9.17
CA CYS A 38 14.75 -19.46 -7.81
C CYS A 38 13.26 -19.74 -7.59
N SER A 39 12.39 -19.14 -8.40
CA SER A 39 10.95 -19.42 -8.46
C SER A 39 10.62 -20.84 -8.94
N ASP A 40 11.50 -21.49 -9.70
CA ASP A 40 11.31 -22.84 -10.26
C ASP A 40 11.45 -23.95 -9.20
N VAL A 41 11.80 -23.60 -7.96
CA VAL A 41 11.87 -24.54 -6.84
C VAL A 41 10.55 -25.30 -6.63
N ILE A 42 9.41 -24.69 -6.97
CA ILE A 42 8.09 -25.33 -6.87
C ILE A 42 7.92 -26.53 -7.81
N ASN A 43 8.68 -26.54 -8.92
CA ASN A 43 8.66 -27.63 -9.90
C ASN A 43 9.54 -28.82 -9.47
N GLN A 44 10.32 -28.67 -8.39
CA GLN A 44 11.14 -29.74 -7.84
C GLN A 44 10.36 -30.59 -6.82
N PRO A 45 10.63 -31.90 -6.75
CA PRO A 45 10.10 -32.74 -5.68
C PRO A 45 10.56 -32.23 -4.32
N HIS A 46 9.70 -32.33 -3.30
CA HIS A 46 9.93 -31.74 -1.96
C HIS A 46 11.31 -32.07 -1.35
N SER A 47 11.83 -33.28 -1.57
CA SER A 47 13.14 -33.70 -1.06
C SER A 47 14.34 -33.01 -1.72
N GLN A 48 14.18 -32.42 -2.90
CA GLN A 48 15.26 -31.79 -3.68
C GLN A 48 15.19 -30.25 -3.64
N GLN A 49 14.12 -29.67 -3.10
CA GLN A 49 13.89 -28.22 -3.06
C GLN A 49 15.00 -27.48 -2.30
N CYS A 50 15.44 -27.99 -1.14
CA CYS A 50 16.52 -27.37 -0.37
C CYS A 50 17.86 -27.42 -1.12
N LYS A 51 18.15 -28.54 -1.79
CA LYS A 51 19.40 -28.72 -2.54
C LYS A 51 19.46 -27.75 -3.73
N PHE A 52 18.35 -27.61 -4.45
CA PHE A 52 18.21 -26.64 -5.55
C PHE A 52 18.46 -25.19 -5.09
N ILE A 53 17.97 -24.82 -3.91
CA ILE A 53 18.19 -23.48 -3.33
C ILE A 53 19.67 -23.24 -2.98
N LYS A 54 20.31 -24.23 -2.35
CA LYS A 54 21.74 -24.14 -2.01
C LYS A 54 22.61 -24.06 -3.27
N ASP A 55 22.33 -24.88 -4.28
CA ASP A 55 23.15 -24.96 -5.51
C ASP A 55 23.05 -23.71 -6.39
N ASN A 56 21.89 -23.08 -6.44
CA ASN A 56 21.67 -21.84 -7.21
C ASN A 56 21.87 -20.56 -6.37
N ASN A 57 22.32 -20.71 -5.11
CA ASN A 57 22.56 -19.62 -4.17
C ASN A 57 21.38 -18.62 -4.08
N CYS A 58 20.18 -19.16 -3.92
CA CYS A 58 18.96 -18.36 -3.91
C CYS A 58 18.84 -17.51 -2.64
N THR A 59 18.87 -16.19 -2.81
CA THR A 59 18.76 -15.21 -1.72
C THR A 59 17.54 -14.32 -1.89
N SER A 60 16.77 -14.12 -0.81
CA SER A 60 15.74 -13.08 -0.73
C SER A 60 16.36 -11.78 -0.22
N GLU A 61 16.01 -10.62 -0.81
CA GLU A 61 16.48 -9.28 -0.38
C GLU A 61 15.89 -8.82 0.99
N GLY A 62 15.26 -9.71 1.76
CA GLY A 62 14.70 -9.42 3.08
C GLY A 62 15.68 -9.62 4.25
N LEU A 63 15.25 -9.24 5.46
CA LEU A 63 16.00 -9.46 6.72
C LEU A 63 16.34 -10.94 6.98
N THR A 64 15.55 -11.87 6.44
CA THR A 64 15.78 -13.31 6.54
C THR A 64 15.59 -13.95 5.18
N ASN A 65 16.48 -14.90 4.82
CA ASN A 65 16.34 -15.63 3.56
C ASN A 65 15.13 -16.56 3.62
N TYR A 66 14.02 -16.14 3.00
CA TYR A 66 12.77 -16.90 2.99
C TYR A 66 12.93 -18.29 2.36
N PHE A 67 13.76 -18.42 1.32
CA PHE A 67 13.97 -19.69 0.62
C PHE A 67 14.60 -20.73 1.53
N GLU A 68 15.72 -20.38 2.17
CA GLU A 68 16.40 -21.27 3.12
C GLU A 68 15.53 -21.55 4.35
N PHE A 69 14.83 -20.52 4.84
CA PHE A 69 13.94 -20.67 5.98
C PHE A 69 12.77 -21.63 5.71
N TYR A 70 12.08 -21.49 4.58
CA TYR A 70 10.89 -22.27 4.28
C TYR A 70 11.23 -23.68 3.76
N TYR A 71 12.13 -23.78 2.79
CA TYR A 71 12.40 -25.04 2.07
C TYR A 71 13.50 -25.90 2.71
N CYS A 72 14.49 -25.31 3.38
CA CYS A 72 15.57 -26.09 4.03
C CYS A 72 15.27 -26.39 5.49
N LYS A 73 14.81 -25.40 6.26
CA LYS A 73 14.65 -25.55 7.71
C LYS A 73 13.42 -26.34 8.14
N TYR A 74 12.32 -26.21 7.39
CA TYR A 74 11.03 -26.87 7.71
C TYR A 74 10.61 -27.89 6.64
N SER A 75 11.58 -28.52 5.97
CA SER A 75 11.36 -29.47 4.86
C SER A 75 10.45 -30.66 5.21
N PHE A 76 10.33 -31.03 6.49
CA PHE A 76 9.54 -32.19 6.93
C PHE A 76 8.04 -31.88 7.11
N LEU A 77 7.67 -30.62 7.37
CA LEU A 77 6.29 -30.17 7.56
C LEU A 77 6.09 -28.75 7.01
N HIS A 78 5.94 -28.60 5.68
CA HIS A 78 5.66 -27.31 5.03
C HIS A 78 4.49 -26.55 5.66
N SER A 79 3.46 -27.27 6.14
CA SER A 79 2.30 -26.67 6.82
C SER A 79 2.66 -26.03 8.17
N LEU A 80 3.65 -26.57 8.90
CA LEU A 80 4.08 -26.02 10.18
C LEU A 80 4.88 -24.72 10.00
N ALA A 81 5.56 -24.55 8.87
CA ALA A 81 6.29 -23.32 8.52
C ALA A 81 5.37 -22.11 8.26
N ILE A 82 4.12 -22.36 7.85
CA ILE A 82 3.14 -21.29 7.59
C ILE A 82 2.78 -20.55 8.87
N ILE A 83 2.69 -21.25 10.00
CA ILE A 83 2.30 -20.66 11.29
C ILE A 83 3.26 -19.52 11.73
N PRO A 84 4.59 -19.72 11.84
CA PRO A 84 5.50 -18.64 12.21
C PRO A 84 5.57 -17.52 11.16
N LEU A 85 5.41 -17.85 9.86
CA LEU A 85 5.33 -16.85 8.80
C LEU A 85 4.09 -15.95 8.93
N SER A 86 2.93 -16.55 9.19
CA SER A 86 1.67 -15.84 9.42
C SER A 86 1.72 -15.00 10.70
N ILE A 87 2.32 -15.50 11.78
CA ILE A 87 2.52 -14.74 13.02
C ILE A 87 3.40 -13.51 12.75
N ARG A 88 4.50 -13.68 12.01
CA ARG A 88 5.39 -12.57 11.63
C ARG A 88 4.65 -11.53 10.79
N LEU A 89 3.85 -11.96 9.82
CA LEU A 89 3.07 -11.08 8.96
C LEU A 89 2.02 -10.30 9.76
N LEU A 90 1.26 -10.97 10.63
CA LEU A 90 0.29 -10.33 11.52
C LEU A 90 0.95 -9.30 12.43
N PHE A 91 2.09 -9.66 13.00
CA PHE A 91 2.88 -8.77 13.85
C PHE A 91 3.34 -7.51 13.10
N CYS A 92 3.87 -7.66 11.89
CA CYS A 92 4.24 -6.53 11.03
C CYS A 92 3.03 -5.64 10.70
N PHE A 93 1.88 -6.26 10.39
CA PHE A 93 0.65 -5.53 10.10
C PHE A 93 0.17 -4.69 11.30
N LEU A 94 0.14 -5.28 12.50
CA LEU A 94 -0.23 -4.57 13.73
C LEU A 94 0.75 -3.44 14.05
N LEU A 95 2.05 -3.69 13.86
CA LEU A 95 3.10 -2.70 14.07
C LEU A 95 2.94 -1.47 13.18
N VAL A 96 2.74 -1.70 11.89
CA VAL A 96 2.53 -0.62 10.92
C VAL A 96 1.26 0.15 11.26
N GLY A 97 0.17 -0.56 11.62
CA GLY A 97 -1.09 0.07 12.04
C GLY A 97 -0.95 0.98 13.26
N ILE A 98 -0.33 0.49 14.34
CA ILE A 98 -0.11 1.28 15.58
C ILE A 98 0.84 2.44 15.30
N THR A 99 1.90 2.21 14.52
CA THR A 99 2.86 3.27 14.18
C THR A 99 2.20 4.36 13.34
N ALA A 100 1.33 3.98 12.41
CA ALA A 100 0.58 4.92 11.59
C ALA A 100 -0.39 5.77 12.44
N SER A 101 -1.15 5.15 13.35
CA SER A 101 -2.12 5.87 14.18
C SER A 101 -1.46 6.82 15.19
N GLU A 102 -0.44 6.35 15.90
CA GLU A 102 0.17 7.09 17.02
C GLU A 102 1.26 8.07 16.57
N TYR A 103 1.99 7.76 15.50
CA TYR A 103 3.13 8.57 15.06
C TYR A 103 2.87 9.26 13.72
N LEU A 104 2.41 8.54 12.69
CA LEU A 104 2.26 9.17 11.36
C LEU A 104 1.17 10.25 11.37
N CYS A 105 -0.05 9.91 11.81
CA CYS A 105 -1.20 10.82 11.77
C CYS A 105 -0.98 12.14 12.55
N PRO A 106 -0.53 12.14 13.83
CA PRO A 106 -0.32 13.39 14.58
C PRO A 106 0.82 14.25 14.02
N ASN A 107 1.90 13.63 13.54
CA ASN A 107 3.00 14.38 12.93
C ASN A 107 2.56 15.03 11.61
N LEU A 108 1.82 14.32 10.77
CA LEU A 108 1.25 14.89 9.55
C LEU A 108 0.27 16.04 9.84
N TYR A 109 -0.52 15.93 10.91
CA TYR A 109 -1.38 17.01 11.36
C TYR A 109 -0.57 18.26 11.76
N THR A 110 0.49 18.11 12.54
CA THR A 110 1.37 19.23 12.93
C THR A 110 2.03 19.88 11.71
N ILE A 111 2.55 19.08 10.77
CA ILE A 111 3.14 19.57 9.52
C ILE A 111 2.10 20.33 8.68
N SER A 112 0.87 19.82 8.59
CA SER A 112 -0.23 20.50 7.90
C SER A 112 -0.51 21.89 8.48
N LYS A 113 -0.55 22.00 9.83
CA LYS A 113 -0.74 23.30 10.50
C LYS A 113 0.43 24.25 10.28
N PHE A 114 1.67 23.75 10.30
CA PHE A 114 2.86 24.55 9.98
C PHE A 114 2.83 25.09 8.55
N LEU A 115 2.43 24.24 7.58
CA LEU A 115 2.29 24.60 6.17
C LEU A 115 1.00 25.37 5.85
N LYS A 116 0.13 25.64 6.83
CA LYS A 116 -1.18 26.28 6.69
C LYS A 116 -2.07 25.61 5.63
N LEU A 117 -1.97 24.29 5.51
CA LEU A 117 -2.77 23.50 4.57
C LEU A 117 -4.16 23.25 5.18
N PRO A 118 -5.23 23.28 4.36
CA PRO A 118 -6.53 22.81 4.80
C PRO A 118 -6.48 21.29 5.02
N ASP A 119 -7.23 20.80 6.00
CA ASP A 119 -7.17 19.39 6.44
C ASP A 119 -7.46 18.40 5.28
N THR A 120 -8.36 18.79 4.35
CA THR A 120 -8.63 18.03 3.12
C THR A 120 -7.40 17.86 2.24
N LEU A 121 -6.57 18.91 2.09
CA LEU A 121 -5.38 18.84 1.24
C LEU A 121 -4.27 18.05 1.94
N ALA A 122 -4.17 18.13 3.27
CA ALA A 122 -3.23 17.32 4.04
C ALA A 122 -3.54 15.82 3.93
N GLY A 123 -4.82 15.44 4.00
CA GLY A 123 -5.24 14.06 3.74
C GLY A 123 -4.94 13.59 2.32
N LEU A 124 -5.26 14.41 1.31
CA LEU A 124 -5.04 14.09 -0.11
C LEU A 124 -3.57 14.01 -0.52
N THR A 125 -2.66 14.60 0.24
CA THR A 125 -1.23 14.70 -0.12
C THR A 125 -0.35 13.98 0.88
N LEU A 126 -0.21 14.52 2.08
CA LEU A 126 0.72 14.02 3.10
C LEU A 126 0.36 12.62 3.58
N LEU A 127 -0.92 12.38 3.89
CA LEU A 127 -1.37 11.07 4.38
C LEU A 127 -1.35 10.04 3.24
N ALA A 128 -1.84 10.42 2.06
CA ALA A 128 -1.79 9.56 0.88
C ALA A 128 -0.35 9.17 0.50
N PHE A 129 0.58 10.13 0.48
CA PHE A 129 1.99 9.87 0.17
C PHE A 129 2.67 9.01 1.24
N GLY A 130 2.43 9.29 2.52
CA GLY A 130 3.01 8.52 3.62
C GLY A 130 2.59 7.05 3.59
N ASN A 131 1.31 6.77 3.28
CA ASN A 131 0.80 5.41 3.19
C ASN A 131 1.32 4.67 1.95
N SER A 132 1.45 5.35 0.80
CA SER A 132 1.86 4.71 -0.45
C SER A 132 3.38 4.62 -0.66
N ALA A 133 4.19 5.32 0.13
CA ALA A 133 5.64 5.25 0.06
C ALA A 133 6.20 3.81 0.18
N PRO A 134 5.83 3.00 1.21
CA PRO A 134 6.30 1.62 1.30
C PRO A 134 5.90 0.75 0.11
N ASP A 135 4.69 0.94 -0.44
CA ASP A 135 4.20 0.18 -1.58
C ASP A 135 5.05 0.43 -2.84
N VAL A 136 5.49 1.68 -3.05
CA VAL A 136 6.39 2.03 -4.16
C VAL A 136 7.75 1.35 -4.01
N PHE A 137 8.30 1.33 -2.80
CA PHE A 137 9.58 0.63 -2.54
C PHE A 137 9.44 -0.88 -2.72
N GLY A 138 8.34 -1.49 -2.26
CA GLY A 138 8.06 -2.92 -2.47
C GLY A 138 7.94 -3.27 -3.95
N THR A 139 7.16 -2.49 -4.68
CA THR A 139 6.99 -2.62 -6.14
C THR A 139 8.32 -2.49 -6.88
N TYR A 140 9.18 -1.54 -6.48
CA TYR A 140 10.51 -1.36 -7.08
C TYR A 140 11.40 -2.60 -6.90
N HIS A 141 11.44 -3.18 -5.70
CA HIS A 141 12.23 -4.39 -5.43
C HIS A 141 11.66 -5.61 -6.18
N ALA A 142 10.34 -5.73 -6.28
CA ALA A 142 9.69 -6.79 -7.05
C ALA A 142 10.02 -6.70 -8.55
N ILE A 143 9.98 -5.49 -9.13
CA ILE A 143 10.36 -5.27 -10.55
C ILE A 143 11.85 -5.55 -10.76
N LYS A 144 12.72 -5.13 -9.84
CA LYS A 144 14.17 -5.41 -9.88
C LYS A 144 14.47 -6.91 -9.87
N SER A 145 13.61 -7.71 -9.23
CA SER A 145 13.72 -9.18 -9.16
C SER A 145 12.97 -9.88 -10.30
N ASP A 146 12.76 -9.20 -11.43
CA ASP A 146 12.01 -9.67 -12.62
C ASP A 146 10.60 -10.21 -12.32
N SER A 147 10.04 -9.83 -11.16
CA SER A 147 8.76 -10.32 -10.65
C SER A 147 7.66 -9.30 -10.89
N LEU A 148 7.50 -8.86 -12.14
CA LEU A 148 6.54 -7.83 -12.53
C LEU A 148 5.10 -8.23 -12.20
N ASN A 149 4.75 -9.50 -12.41
CA ASN A 149 3.40 -10.02 -12.14
C ASN A 149 3.04 -9.92 -10.65
N LEU A 150 4.02 -10.16 -9.77
CA LEU A 150 3.85 -10.03 -8.33
C LEU A 150 3.54 -8.57 -7.97
N ALA A 151 4.36 -7.65 -8.47
CA ALA A 151 4.22 -6.21 -8.23
C ALA A 151 2.85 -5.67 -8.68
N VAL A 152 2.38 -6.07 -9.87
CA VAL A 152 1.08 -5.63 -10.39
C VAL A 152 -0.08 -6.23 -9.59
N SER A 153 0.01 -7.51 -9.21
CA SER A 153 -1.03 -8.17 -8.42
C SER A 153 -1.19 -7.56 -7.01
N GLU A 154 -0.08 -7.15 -6.40
CA GLU A 154 -0.06 -6.46 -5.11
C GLU A 154 -0.78 -5.11 -5.18
N LEU A 155 -0.44 -4.27 -6.16
CA LEU A 155 -1.05 -2.95 -6.35
C LEU A 155 -2.57 -3.03 -6.60
N ILE A 156 -2.99 -3.97 -7.46
CA ILE A 156 -4.41 -4.16 -7.77
C ILE A 156 -5.16 -4.72 -6.56
N GLY A 157 -4.57 -5.71 -5.87
CA GLY A 157 -5.15 -6.31 -4.67
C GLY A 157 -5.34 -5.29 -3.55
N ALA A 158 -4.32 -4.47 -3.27
CA ALA A 158 -4.38 -3.40 -2.28
C ALA A 158 -5.48 -2.37 -2.61
N SER A 159 -5.55 -1.93 -3.87
CA SER A 159 -6.56 -0.97 -4.33
C SER A 159 -7.98 -1.51 -4.17
N LEU A 160 -8.22 -2.77 -4.55
CA LEU A 160 -9.52 -3.41 -4.39
C LEU A 160 -9.88 -3.61 -2.91
N PHE A 161 -8.93 -4.02 -2.07
CA PHE A 161 -9.15 -4.18 -0.64
C PHE A 161 -9.55 -2.86 0.03
N ILE A 162 -8.87 -1.76 -0.29
CA ILE A 162 -9.20 -0.43 0.25
C ILE A 162 -10.61 -0.01 -0.21
N MET A 163 -10.92 -0.14 -1.50
CA MET A 163 -12.20 0.30 -2.04
C MET A 163 -13.39 -0.53 -1.56
N THR A 164 -13.20 -1.82 -1.30
CA THR A 164 -14.28 -2.73 -0.89
C THR A 164 -14.40 -2.84 0.63
N VAL A 165 -13.33 -3.24 1.30
CA VAL A 165 -13.34 -3.55 2.73
C VAL A 165 -13.22 -2.27 3.56
N VAL A 166 -12.24 -1.41 3.27
CA VAL A 166 -11.99 -0.22 4.10
C VAL A 166 -13.11 0.81 3.93
N VAL A 167 -13.39 1.23 2.70
CA VAL A 167 -14.46 2.20 2.42
C VAL A 167 -15.83 1.62 2.80
N GLY A 168 -16.09 0.34 2.52
CA GLY A 168 -17.33 -0.33 2.91
C GLY A 168 -17.53 -0.37 4.42
N THR A 169 -16.48 -0.66 5.19
CA THR A 169 -16.54 -0.64 6.66
C THR A 169 -16.79 0.78 7.19
N ILE A 170 -16.12 1.79 6.65
CA ILE A 170 -16.34 3.20 7.04
C ILE A 170 -17.79 3.61 6.77
N ALA A 171 -18.36 3.23 5.63
CA ALA A 171 -19.74 3.54 5.27
C ALA A 171 -20.77 2.89 6.22
N ILE A 172 -20.47 1.69 6.75
CA ILE A 172 -21.32 1.00 7.73
C ILE A 172 -21.18 1.62 9.13
N VAL A 173 -19.96 1.89 9.56
CA VAL A 173 -19.68 2.39 10.93
C VAL A 173 -20.12 3.84 11.10
N GLN A 174 -19.87 4.68 10.10
CA GLN A 174 -20.20 6.10 10.14
C GLN A 174 -20.78 6.53 8.79
N PRO A 175 -22.11 6.52 8.63
CA PRO A 175 -22.75 7.00 7.40
C PRO A 175 -22.39 8.46 7.14
N PHE A 176 -21.91 8.76 5.94
CA PHE A 176 -21.55 10.12 5.52
C PHE A 176 -22.24 10.44 4.18
N GLU A 177 -22.75 11.66 4.04
CA GLU A 177 -23.36 12.11 2.79
C GLU A 177 -22.28 12.60 1.82
N VAL A 178 -22.20 11.94 0.66
CA VAL A 178 -21.26 12.31 -0.41
C VAL A 178 -22.01 13.02 -1.53
N PRO A 179 -21.56 14.20 -1.99
CA PRO A 179 -22.16 14.84 -3.15
C PRO A 179 -22.03 13.93 -4.38
N LYS A 180 -23.17 13.59 -4.98
CA LYS A 180 -23.29 12.63 -6.08
C LYS A 180 -22.36 12.93 -7.25
N GLU A 181 -22.15 14.21 -7.57
CA GLU A 181 -21.26 14.65 -8.65
C GLU A 181 -19.79 14.27 -8.41
N LEU A 182 -19.30 14.41 -7.19
CA LEU A 182 -17.92 14.05 -6.85
C LEU A 182 -17.76 12.53 -6.84
N PHE A 183 -18.73 11.83 -6.24
CA PHE A 183 -18.73 10.38 -6.19
C PHE A 183 -18.73 9.76 -7.60
N LEU A 184 -19.64 10.19 -8.48
CA LEU A 184 -19.73 9.68 -9.85
C LEU A 184 -18.44 9.93 -10.64
N ARG A 185 -17.86 11.13 -10.51
CA ARG A 185 -16.59 11.48 -11.16
C ARG A 185 -15.46 10.56 -10.69
N ASP A 186 -15.33 10.34 -9.39
CA ASP A 186 -14.25 9.54 -8.84
C ASP A 186 -14.42 8.05 -9.20
N CYS A 187 -15.67 7.54 -9.22
CA CYS A 187 -15.99 6.19 -9.71
C CYS A 187 -15.68 6.01 -11.21
N ILE A 188 -16.07 6.96 -12.06
CA ILE A 188 -15.78 6.90 -13.50
C ILE A 188 -14.27 6.90 -13.75
N MET A 189 -13.53 7.77 -13.06
CA MET A 189 -12.07 7.84 -13.19
C MET A 189 -11.41 6.53 -12.75
N TYR A 190 -11.85 5.96 -11.62
CA TYR A 190 -11.37 4.67 -11.14
C TYR A 190 -11.66 3.55 -12.16
N PHE A 191 -12.87 3.52 -12.73
CA PHE A 191 -13.26 2.53 -13.73
C PHE A 191 -12.40 2.61 -15.00
N ILE A 192 -12.09 3.81 -15.48
CA ILE A 192 -11.21 4.01 -16.65
C ILE A 192 -9.80 3.47 -16.36
N VAL A 193 -9.22 3.86 -15.22
CA VAL A 193 -7.87 3.40 -14.82
C VAL A 193 -7.84 1.89 -14.67
N PHE A 194 -8.82 1.31 -13.97
CA PHE A 194 -8.94 -0.12 -13.78
C PHE A 194 -9.05 -0.87 -15.12
N SER A 195 -9.85 -0.35 -16.05
CA SER A 195 -10.02 -0.94 -17.39
C SER A 195 -8.72 -0.92 -18.20
N LEU A 196 -7.96 0.18 -18.14
CA LEU A 196 -6.64 0.29 -18.81
C LEU A 196 -5.62 -0.69 -18.23
N VAL A 197 -5.62 -0.87 -16.90
CA VAL A 197 -4.76 -1.85 -16.22
C VAL A 197 -5.15 -3.27 -16.63
N VAL A 198 -6.43 -3.62 -16.62
CA VAL A 198 -6.93 -4.93 -17.06
C VAL A 198 -6.58 -5.19 -18.52
N LEU A 199 -6.73 -4.20 -19.41
CA LEU A 199 -6.33 -4.32 -20.81
C LEU A 199 -4.82 -4.61 -20.94
N SER A 200 -3.98 -3.93 -20.15
CA SER A 200 -2.54 -4.16 -20.12
C SER A 200 -2.19 -5.59 -19.68
N LEU A 201 -2.94 -6.13 -18.72
CA LEU A 201 -2.79 -7.49 -18.24
C LEU A 201 -3.19 -8.53 -19.29
N ILE A 202 -4.29 -8.31 -20.02
CA ILE A 202 -4.73 -9.21 -21.09
C ILE A 202 -3.69 -9.27 -22.23
N ILE A 203 -3.07 -8.14 -22.55
CA ILE A 203 -2.00 -8.07 -23.57
C ILE A 203 -0.72 -8.78 -23.08
N GLY A 204 -0.57 -9.01 -21.77
CA GLY A 204 0.58 -9.68 -21.17
C GLY A 204 1.88 -8.87 -21.25
N LYS A 205 1.79 -7.59 -21.63
CA LYS A 205 2.94 -6.68 -21.76
C LYS A 205 2.54 -5.30 -21.25
N LEU A 206 3.37 -4.72 -20.37
CA LEU A 206 3.25 -3.31 -20.01
C LEU A 206 3.85 -2.45 -21.12
N LEU A 207 3.01 -1.96 -22.03
CA LEU A 207 3.44 -1.01 -23.04
C LEU A 207 3.76 0.34 -22.38
N THR A 208 4.90 0.93 -22.72
CA THR A 208 5.32 2.26 -22.25
C THR A 208 4.25 3.33 -22.50
N ILE A 209 3.51 3.21 -23.61
CA ILE A 209 2.39 4.11 -23.95
C ILE A 209 1.31 4.06 -22.87
N ILE A 210 0.96 2.87 -22.37
CA ILE A 210 -0.08 2.73 -21.33
C ILE A 210 0.42 3.31 -20.01
N CYS A 211 1.68 3.11 -19.66
CA CYS A 211 2.28 3.74 -18.47
C CYS A 211 2.24 5.28 -18.55
N ILE A 212 2.60 5.86 -19.70
CA ILE A 212 2.52 7.31 -19.92
C ILE A 212 1.08 7.79 -19.81
N LEU A 213 0.12 7.07 -20.41
CA LEU A 213 -1.30 7.40 -20.31
C LEU A 213 -1.79 7.37 -18.86
N LEU A 214 -1.44 6.33 -18.07
CA LEU A 214 -1.82 6.22 -16.66
C LEU A 214 -1.27 7.38 -15.82
N VAL A 215 0.02 7.72 -16.00
CA VAL A 215 0.65 8.85 -15.30
C VAL A 215 0.01 10.18 -15.72
N SER A 216 -0.18 10.39 -17.03
CA SER A 216 -0.83 11.58 -17.56
C SER A 216 -2.25 11.74 -17.01
N PHE A 217 -3.01 10.66 -16.93
CA PHE A 217 -4.37 10.66 -16.40
C PHE A 217 -4.39 11.00 -14.91
N TYR A 218 -3.46 10.45 -14.13
CA TYR A 218 -3.28 10.79 -12.72
C TYR A 218 -2.95 12.27 -12.51
N VAL A 219 -1.96 12.80 -13.25
CA VAL A 219 -1.56 14.22 -13.15
C VAL A 219 -2.72 15.14 -13.55
N ALA A 220 -3.43 14.82 -14.64
CA ALA A 220 -4.61 15.57 -15.06
C ALA A 220 -5.72 15.54 -14.01
N TYR A 221 -6.00 14.38 -13.42
CA TYR A 221 -7.01 14.21 -12.37
C TYR A 221 -6.65 15.02 -11.11
N VAL A 222 -5.42 14.91 -10.62
CA VAL A 222 -4.95 15.67 -9.44
C VAL A 222 -4.99 17.17 -9.73
N GLY A 223 -4.50 17.60 -10.89
CA GLY A 223 -4.55 19.00 -11.32
C GLY A 223 -5.98 19.55 -11.39
N ALA A 224 -6.92 18.79 -11.98
CA ALA A 224 -8.33 19.17 -12.04
C ALA A 224 -8.96 19.26 -10.65
N ASN A 225 -8.61 18.36 -9.72
CA ASN A 225 -9.08 18.40 -8.34
C ASN A 225 -8.55 19.59 -7.56
N ILE A 226 -7.24 19.86 -7.64
CA ILE A 226 -6.61 21.02 -7.00
C ILE A 226 -7.20 22.31 -7.56
N TYR A 227 -7.38 22.40 -8.88
CA TYR A 227 -7.99 23.57 -9.53
C TYR A 227 -9.44 23.77 -9.08
N SER A 228 -10.25 22.70 -9.07
CA SER A 228 -11.64 22.75 -8.61
C SER A 228 -11.74 23.20 -7.15
N HIS A 229 -10.87 22.66 -6.28
CA HIS A 229 -10.81 23.02 -4.87
C HIS A 229 -10.38 24.49 -4.67
N SER A 230 -9.36 24.95 -5.40
CA SER A 230 -8.91 26.35 -5.38
C SER A 230 -10.01 27.31 -5.82
N LYS A 231 -10.75 26.97 -6.89
CA LYS A 231 -11.87 27.77 -7.39
C LYS A 231 -13.04 27.83 -6.41
N LYS A 232 -13.38 26.72 -5.74
CA LYS A 232 -14.40 26.69 -4.67
C LYS A 232 -13.99 27.58 -3.49
N LYS A 233 -12.74 27.48 -3.05
CA LYS A 233 -12.20 28.33 -1.96
C LYS A 233 -12.27 29.82 -2.32
N ALA A 234 -11.88 30.18 -3.55
CA ALA A 234 -11.97 31.55 -4.05
C ALA A 234 -13.42 32.08 -4.13
N ARG A 235 -14.37 31.24 -4.55
CA ARG A 235 -15.81 31.58 -4.59
C ARG A 235 -16.36 31.83 -3.19
N ILE A 236 -16.07 30.94 -2.23
CA ILE A 236 -16.52 31.09 -0.83
C ILE A 236 -15.92 32.36 -0.22
N ALA A 237 -14.64 32.63 -0.44
CA ALA A 237 -14.00 33.86 0.03
C ALA A 237 -14.67 35.13 -0.55
N LYS A 238 -15.05 35.11 -1.83
CA LYS A 238 -15.79 36.21 -2.46
C LYS A 238 -17.18 36.39 -1.83
N LEU A 239 -17.92 35.31 -1.61
CA LEU A 239 -19.24 35.35 -0.98
C LEU A 239 -19.19 35.87 0.46
N LEU A 240 -18.23 35.41 1.26
CA LEU A 240 -18.03 35.87 2.63
C LEU A 240 -17.68 37.37 2.70
N ARG A 241 -16.88 37.88 1.75
CA ARG A 241 -16.60 39.32 1.64
C ARG A 241 -17.87 40.13 1.36
N THR A 242 -18.71 39.67 0.43
CA THR A 242 -19.99 40.32 0.11
C THR A 242 -21.00 40.25 1.27
N GLN A 243 -21.03 39.16 2.04
CA GLN A 243 -21.88 39.06 3.23
C GLN A 243 -21.40 40.00 4.34
N ARG A 244 -20.08 40.06 4.61
CA ARG A 244 -19.52 40.97 5.62
C ARG A 244 -19.82 42.44 5.28
N SER A 245 -19.70 42.84 4.01
CA SER A 245 -20.07 44.20 3.61
C SER A 245 -21.56 44.51 3.79
N ARG A 246 -22.46 43.52 3.61
CA ARG A 246 -23.91 43.72 3.81
C ARG A 246 -24.31 43.76 5.29
N GLY A 247 -23.69 42.95 6.15
CA GLY A 247 -23.95 42.96 7.59
C GLY A 247 -23.62 44.31 8.24
N GLN A 248 -22.55 44.96 7.78
CA GLN A 248 -22.09 46.24 8.32
C GLN A 248 -23.02 47.43 7.99
N TYR A 249 -23.84 47.33 6.93
CA TYR A 249 -24.89 48.30 6.64
C TYR A 249 -26.14 48.09 7.50
N SER A 250 -26.39 46.88 8.00
CA SER A 250 -27.59 46.59 8.79
C SER A 250 -27.47 47.04 10.25
N ASP A 251 -26.26 47.05 10.81
CA ASP A 251 -25.97 47.42 12.21
C ASP A 251 -25.99 48.94 12.44
N GLY A 252 -25.65 49.73 11.40
CA GLY A 252 -25.68 51.20 11.45
C GLY A 252 -27.10 51.79 11.42
N THR A 253 -28.09 51.02 10.96
CA THR A 253 -29.50 51.48 10.85
C THR A 253 -30.30 51.20 12.12
N THR A 254 -29.87 50.26 12.97
CA THR A 254 -30.53 49.98 14.26
C THR A 254 -30.10 50.97 15.34
N THR A 255 -28.89 51.52 15.24
CA THR A 255 -28.38 52.55 16.15
C THR A 255 -29.00 53.93 15.90
N SER A 256 -29.45 54.23 14.68
CA SER A 256 -30.11 55.51 14.34
C SER A 256 -31.61 55.57 14.68
N ASN A 257 -32.24 54.45 15.03
CA ASN A 257 -33.69 54.39 15.30
C ASN A 257 -34.04 54.39 16.80
N ASN A 258 -33.03 54.53 17.68
CA ASN A 258 -33.18 54.57 19.13
C ASN A 258 -32.80 55.93 19.75
N GLU A 259 -32.66 56.98 18.93
CA GLU A 259 -32.56 58.39 19.37
C GLU A 259 -33.83 59.17 19.04
#